data_AF-A0A0P7WYK3-F1
#
_entry.id   AF-A0A0P7WYK3-F1
#
_cell.length_a   1.000
_cell.length_b   1.000
_cell.length_c   1.000
_cell.angle_alpha   90.00
_cell.angle_beta   90.00
_cell.angle_gamma   90.00
#
_symmetry.space_group_name_H-M   'P 1'
#
loop_
_entity.id
_entity.type
_entity.pdbx_description
1 polymer ?
#
loop_
_entity_poly.entity_id
_entity_poly.type
_entity_poly.pdbx_seq_one_letter_code
_entity_poly.pdbx_strand_id
1 'polypeptide(L)'
;MCCLTDGRKFDSSRDRDKPFKFKIGKQEVIRGWEEGVVQMSVGQRARLTCSPDFAYGSKGHPGIIPPNATLVFDVGFYFGNTEKLRE
;
A
#
# COMPACT_ATOMS: atom_id res chain seq x y z
N MET A 1 3.13 4.04 -3.89
CA MET A 1 4.52 4.18 -3.40
C MET A 1 4.49 3.97 -1.90
N CYS A 2 5.38 3.17 -1.34
CA CYS A 2 5.47 2.94 0.10
C CYS A 2 6.85 3.29 0.65
N CYS A 3 6.85 3.98 1.79
CA CYS A 3 8.03 4.35 2.54
C CYS A 3 7.88 4.06 4.03
N LEU A 4 9.01 3.86 4.69
CA LEU A 4 9.11 3.89 6.15
C LEU A 4 8.87 5.34 6.64
N THR A 5 8.60 5.51 7.93
CA THR A 5 8.38 6.85 8.54
C THR A 5 9.59 7.77 8.44
N ASP A 6 10.79 7.21 8.26
CA ASP A 6 12.03 7.96 8.00
C ASP A 6 12.21 8.37 6.52
N GLY A 7 11.21 8.10 5.67
CA GLY A 7 11.21 8.45 4.26
C GLY A 7 11.87 7.42 3.35
N ARG A 8 12.47 6.34 3.88
CA ARG A 8 13.08 5.29 3.05
C ARG A 8 12.02 4.54 2.25
N LYS A 9 12.08 4.69 0.93
CA LYS A 9 11.23 3.98 -0.03
C LYS A 9 11.65 2.51 -0.10
N PHE A 10 10.69 1.59 -0.04
CA PHE A 10 10.96 0.15 -0.16
C PHE A 10 10.09 -0.55 -1.19
N ASP A 11 8.95 0.05 -1.59
CA ASP A 11 8.14 -0.51 -2.68
C ASP A 11 7.40 0.56 -3.50
N SER A 12 7.24 0.34 -4.80
CA SER A 12 6.47 1.23 -5.68
C SER A 12 5.97 0.50 -6.91
N SER A 13 4.64 0.45 -7.05
CA SER A 13 3.98 0.03 -8.29
C SER A 13 4.22 0.98 -9.46
N ARG A 14 4.53 2.26 -9.20
CA ARG A 14 4.88 3.25 -10.24
C ARG A 14 6.22 2.92 -10.88
N ASP A 15 7.16 2.37 -10.11
CA ASP A 15 8.47 1.98 -10.64
C ASP A 15 8.38 0.70 -11.50
N ARG A 16 7.28 -0.04 -11.36
CA ARG A 16 7.02 -1.28 -12.10
C ARG A 16 6.13 -1.08 -13.33
N ASP A 17 5.63 0.14 -13.56
CA ASP A 17 4.62 0.48 -14.59
C ASP A 17 3.44 -0.51 -14.67
N LYS A 18 3.11 -1.14 -13.54
CA LYS A 18 2.08 -2.19 -13.45
C LYS A 18 1.22 -1.94 -12.22
N PRO A 19 -0.10 -1.78 -12.39
CA PRO A 19 -1.02 -1.72 -11.25
C PRO A 19 -0.92 -2.99 -10.41
N PHE A 20 -0.88 -2.82 -9.09
CA PHE A 20 -1.00 -3.92 -8.17
C PHE A 20 -2.48 -4.28 -8.03
N LYS A 21 -2.83 -5.56 -8.24
CA LYS A 21 -4.20 -6.08 -8.15
C LYS A 21 -4.30 -7.05 -6.99
N PHE A 22 -5.33 -6.90 -6.18
CA PHE A 22 -5.64 -7.77 -5.04
C PHE A 22 -7.16 -7.84 -4.84
N LYS A 23 -7.63 -8.85 -4.09
CA LYS A 23 -9.02 -8.99 -3.69
C LYS A 23 -9.19 -8.62 -2.22
N ILE A 24 -10.10 -7.69 -1.94
CA ILE A 24 -10.48 -7.32 -0.58
C ILE A 24 -11.28 -8.46 0.07
N GLY A 25 -11.06 -8.68 1.36
CA GLY A 25 -11.71 -9.73 2.16
C GLY A 25 -11.10 -11.12 1.98
N LYS A 26 -9.93 -11.21 1.31
CA LYS A 26 -9.19 -12.47 1.10
C LYS A 26 -7.89 -12.55 1.89
N GLN A 27 -7.54 -11.51 2.66
CA GLN A 27 -6.30 -11.45 3.43
C GLN A 27 -5.06 -11.60 2.52
N GLU A 28 -5.17 -11.12 1.28
CA GLU A 28 -4.07 -11.12 0.31
C GLU A 28 -3.08 -9.97 0.56
N VAL A 29 -3.50 -8.97 1.33
CA VAL A 29 -2.73 -7.76 1.67
C VAL A 29 -2.75 -7.51 3.18
N ILE A 30 -1.90 -6.60 3.65
CA ILE A 30 -1.86 -6.20 5.06
C ILE A 30 -3.21 -5.63 5.51
N ARG A 31 -3.52 -5.76 6.81
CA ARG A 31 -4.80 -5.32 7.38
C ARG A 31 -5.09 -3.83 7.11
N GLY A 32 -4.08 -2.98 7.16
CA GLY A 32 -4.24 -1.55 6.84
C GLY A 32 -4.71 -1.28 5.41
N TRP A 33 -4.44 -2.19 4.46
CA TRP A 33 -4.99 -2.10 3.11
C TRP A 33 -6.42 -2.66 3.03
N GLU A 34 -6.68 -3.79 3.69
CA GLU A 34 -8.04 -4.37 3.79
C GLU A 34 -9.04 -3.36 4.37
N GLU A 35 -8.63 -2.57 5.38
CA GLU A 35 -9.50 -1.60 6.04
C GLU A 35 -9.41 -0.19 5.46
N GLY A 36 -8.25 0.22 4.95
CA GLY A 36 -8.04 1.57 4.42
C GLY A 36 -8.54 1.75 2.99
N VAL A 37 -8.31 0.76 2.12
CA VAL A 37 -8.64 0.89 0.69
C VAL A 37 -10.15 0.81 0.46
N VAL A 38 -10.90 0.08 1.30
CA VAL A 38 -12.38 0.02 1.22
C VAL A 38 -13.06 1.37 1.44
N GLN A 39 -12.37 2.33 2.08
CA GLN A 39 -12.89 3.67 2.31
C GLN A 39 -12.62 4.62 1.13
N MET A 40 -11.83 4.20 0.13
CA MET A 40 -11.45 5.02 -1.01
C MET A 40 -12.50 4.95 -2.12
N SER A 41 -12.73 6.09 -2.76
CA SER A 41 -13.49 6.19 -4.01
C SER A 41 -12.61 5.91 -5.22
N VAL A 42 -13.21 5.40 -6.31
CA VAL A 42 -12.49 5.24 -7.59
C VAL A 42 -11.96 6.60 -8.06
N GLY A 43 -10.70 6.63 -8.48
CA GLY A 43 -9.97 7.84 -8.87
C GLY A 43 -9.32 8.59 -7.70
N GLN A 44 -9.60 8.20 -6.45
CA GLN A 44 -9.02 8.85 -5.28
C GLN A 44 -7.56 8.44 -5.08
N ARG A 45 -6.73 9.41 -4.68
CA ARG A 45 -5.41 9.19 -4.13
C ARG A 45 -5.43 9.49 -2.64
N ALA A 46 -4.90 8.59 -1.82
CA ALA A 46 -4.85 8.72 -0.38
C ALA A 46 -3.49 8.32 0.17
N ARG A 47 -3.17 8.82 1.37
CA ARG A 47 -2.02 8.38 2.15
C ARG A 47 -2.51 7.54 3.32
N LEU A 48 -2.17 6.26 3.34
CA LEU A 48 -2.47 5.35 4.44
C LEU A 48 -1.25 5.23 5.34
N THR A 49 -1.40 5.52 6.63
CA THR A 49 -0.37 5.27 7.64
C THR A 49 -0.78 4.04 8.43
N CYS A 50 0.00 2.97 8.32
CA CYS A 50 -0.29 1.70 8.96
C CYS A 50 0.71 1.48 10.09
N SER A 51 0.21 1.44 11.33
CA SER A 51 0.98 1.00 12.49
C SER A 51 1.37 -0.48 12.34
N PRO A 52 2.34 -0.99 13.12
CA PRO A 52 2.87 -2.33 12.91
C PRO A 52 1.82 -3.45 12.98
N ASP A 53 0.84 -3.33 13.87
CA ASP A 53 -0.29 -4.25 14.04
C ASP A 53 -1.25 -4.28 12.84
N PHE A 54 -1.26 -3.22 12.03
CA PHE A 54 -1.97 -3.16 10.73
C PHE A 54 -1.05 -3.46 9.54
N ALA A 55 0.22 -3.77 9.78
CA ALA A 55 1.26 -4.01 8.78
C ALA A 55 1.94 -5.37 9.00
N TYR A 56 3.25 -5.39 9.29
CA TYR A 56 4.06 -6.63 9.40
C TYR A 56 4.40 -7.02 10.85
N GLY A 57 3.81 -6.34 11.82
CA GLY A 57 3.95 -6.62 13.25
C GLY A 57 5.40 -6.60 13.75
N SER A 58 5.63 -7.34 14.83
CA SER A 58 6.95 -7.49 15.45
C SER A 58 7.93 -8.31 14.62
N LYS A 59 7.46 -9.03 13.60
CA LYS A 59 8.32 -9.84 12.73
C LYS A 59 8.95 -9.02 11.60
N GLY A 60 8.22 -8.02 11.10
CA GLY A 60 8.63 -7.31 9.88
C GLY A 60 8.60 -8.23 8.64
N HIS A 61 9.33 -7.82 7.60
CA HIS A 61 9.57 -8.61 6.40
C HIS A 61 11.10 -8.71 6.18
N PRO A 62 11.70 -9.90 6.29
CA PRO A 62 13.14 -10.08 6.23
C PRO A 62 13.80 -9.34 5.05
N GLY A 63 14.84 -8.56 5.33
CA GLY A 63 15.61 -7.83 4.32
C GLY A 63 14.95 -6.57 3.75
N ILE A 64 13.69 -6.26 4.09
CA ILE A 64 12.95 -5.14 3.50
C ILE A 64 12.29 -4.25 4.58
N ILE A 65 11.53 -4.86 5.49
CA ILE A 65 10.72 -4.14 6.48
C ILE A 65 11.19 -4.53 7.88
N PRO A 66 11.69 -3.58 8.69
CA PRO A 66 12.10 -3.87 10.06
C PRO A 66 10.93 -4.36 10.94
N PRO A 67 11.22 -5.12 12.01
CA PRO A 67 10.31 -5.33 13.13
C PRO A 67 9.66 -4.03 13.62
N ASN A 68 8.37 -4.07 13.94
CA ASN A 68 7.61 -2.95 14.51
C ASN A 68 7.64 -1.67 13.67
N ALA A 69 7.82 -1.78 12.35
CA ALA A 69 7.83 -0.63 11.46
C ALA A 69 6.42 -0.10 11.18
N THR A 70 6.25 1.22 11.32
CA THR A 70 5.10 1.95 10.77
C THR A 70 5.36 2.23 9.29
N LEU A 71 4.36 1.98 8.44
CA LEU A 71 4.46 2.12 7.00
C LEU A 71 3.54 3.23 6.50
N VAL A 72 4.02 4.01 5.52
CA VAL A 72 3.25 5.07 4.89
C VAL A 72 3.10 4.76 3.40
N PHE A 73 1.86 4.51 2.98
CA PHE A 73 1.50 4.19 1.61
C PHE A 73 0.83 5.38 0.92
N ASP A 74 1.35 5.77 -0.24
CA ASP A 74 0.67 6.62 -1.21
C ASP A 74 -0.03 5.71 -2.23
N VAL A 75 -1.37 5.64 -2.13
CA VAL A 75 -2.24 4.73 -2.87
C VAL A 75 -3.15 5.53 -3.79
N GLY A 76 -3.24 5.11 -5.05
CA GLY A 76 -4.29 5.54 -5.97
C GLY A 76 -5.22 4.36 -6.25
N PHE A 77 -6.53 4.57 -6.13
CA PHE A 77 -7.52 3.53 -6.41
C PHE A 77 -8.16 3.75 -7.78
N TYR A 78 -8.11 2.74 -8.65
CA TYR A 78 -8.63 2.86 -10.02
C TYR A 78 -9.48 1.62 -10.34
N PHE A 79 -10.67 1.85 -10.90
CA PHE A 79 -11.50 0.79 -11.47
C PHE A 79 -11.00 0.49 -12.89
N GLY A 80 -10.93 -0.78 -13.25
CA GLY A 80 -10.18 -1.24 -14.43
C GLY A 80 -10.66 -0.65 -15.75
N ASN A 81 -9.87 0.29 -16.30
CA ASN A 81 -9.34 0.22 -17.67
C ASN A 81 -8.05 1.07 -17.72
N THR A 82 -6.93 0.48 -18.10
CA THR A 82 -5.56 0.98 -17.85
C THR A 82 -5.07 2.12 -18.75
N GLU A 83 -5.94 2.77 -19.53
CA GLU A 83 -5.51 3.73 -20.56
C GLU A 83 -5.45 5.20 -20.11
N LYS A 84 -5.80 5.55 -18.86
CA LYS A 84 -6.05 6.96 -18.50
C LYS A 84 -5.30 7.50 -17.28
N LEU A 85 -4.04 7.11 -17.10
CA LEU A 85 -3.20 7.68 -16.02
C LEU A 85 -1.94 8.34 -16.56
N ARG A 86 -2.14 9.39 -17.37
CA ARG A 86 -1.18 10.46 -17.58
C ARG A 86 -1.84 11.75 -17.13
N GLU A 87 -1.63 12.14 -15.87
CA GLU A 87 -1.50 13.54 -15.40
C GLU A 87 -0.59 13.53 -14.17
#